data_AF-A0A2W4T345-F1
#
_entry.id   AF-A0A2W4T345-F1
#
_cell.length_a   1.000
_cell.length_b   1.000
_cell.length_c   1.000
_cell.angle_alpha   90.00
_cell.angle_beta   90.00
_cell.angle_gamma   90.00
#
_symmetry.space_group_name_H-M   'P 1'
#
loop_
_entity.id
_entity.type
_entity.pdbx_description
1 polymer ?
#
loop_
_entity_poly.entity_id
_entity_poly.type
_entity_poly.pdbx_seq_one_letter_code
_entity_poly.pdbx_strand_id
1 'polypeptide(L)'
;MNDNDSETGPLSRALLKGFFKNNAIPSVKNFAALIDGMLIQEDDGIFKKAGEPLSLKADGDAKQPQTLLNFCESGQDSPAWKLQLIPVPGQPVPGFSISDGQGVSRLFIDHAGNIGMGTTTPKGKLDIEGVLTIGEDNNKPGNKSISFYREAGDEVDAGKIIYKVDKDSSSLDIIGAGKTPNDRTINLFDHVNVQGNLAVTKEATLAGGLHVTGNTTIQGRTGPVNPTGMLDIAGVLCIGLNVQKSISFARKDGSYSETVGTISYKGEGADRALSFYGAESAAGPASKVIKLYDNVEVSGRLKVKGSVIRKVTRNKEYKGSDKILDILPNTPTLVLTRKITFDKHHNETAIRIVYSDNIWAKNTSSDNDIPEFKVCIKIDDNKQMDILASFKMRDSRNNKLKSSFTVLGYAKAINQGIGHKVQVFVLPESYHYDEIFFGDPNGGWFIEIQEVMITT
;
A
#
# COMPACT_ATOMS: atom_id res chain seq x y z
N MET A 1 12.20 108.57 30.51
CA MET A 1 11.68 107.46 31.32
C MET A 1 10.48 106.89 30.60
N ASN A 2 10.65 105.76 29.91
CA ASN A 2 9.55 104.92 29.45
C ASN A 2 9.89 103.52 29.97
N ASP A 3 9.38 103.22 31.16
CA ASP A 3 9.46 101.93 31.81
C ASP A 3 8.42 101.00 31.16
N ASN A 4 8.85 100.20 30.19
CA ASN A 4 8.13 98.99 29.76
C ASN A 4 8.63 97.78 30.57
N ASP A 5 8.57 97.92 31.90
CA ASP A 5 9.19 96.99 32.86
C ASP A 5 8.17 95.92 33.34
N SER A 6 7.34 95.40 32.42
CA SER A 6 6.25 94.45 32.74
C SER A 6 6.38 93.04 32.16
N GLU A 7 7.48 92.67 31.51
CA GLU A 7 7.69 91.28 31.09
C GLU A 7 8.43 90.50 32.18
N THR A 8 7.67 89.86 33.08
CA THR A 8 8.18 88.97 34.14
C THR A 8 8.53 87.56 33.62
N GLY A 9 8.93 87.45 32.35
CA GLY A 9 9.23 86.19 31.67
C GLY A 9 10.66 86.12 31.14
N PRO A 10 11.19 84.92 30.85
CA PRO A 10 12.51 84.76 30.24
C PRO A 10 12.58 85.47 28.87
N LEU A 11 13.59 86.32 28.67
CA LEU A 11 13.78 87.09 27.44
C LEU A 11 14.35 86.21 26.30
N SER A 12 13.83 86.37 25.08
CA SER A 12 14.35 85.66 23.88
C SER A 12 15.75 86.16 23.48
N ARG A 13 16.52 85.36 22.74
CA ARG A 13 17.87 85.75 22.29
C ARG A 13 17.84 86.99 21.39
N ALA A 14 16.78 87.15 20.60
CA ALA A 14 16.58 88.32 19.74
C ALA A 14 16.33 89.60 20.55
N LEU A 15 15.53 89.53 21.61
CA LEU A 15 15.29 90.65 22.53
C LEU A 15 16.55 90.98 23.33
N LEU A 16 17.24 89.97 23.88
CA LEU A 16 18.51 90.13 24.59
C LEU A 16 19.54 90.85 23.70
N LYS A 17 19.75 90.40 22.45
CA LYS A 17 20.64 91.08 21.49
C LYS A 17 20.25 92.53 21.22
N GLY A 18 18.97 92.89 21.36
CA GLY A 18 18.48 94.26 21.25
C GLY A 18 19.04 95.20 22.32
N PHE A 19 19.24 94.69 23.54
CA PHE A 19 19.72 95.48 24.69
C PHE A 19 21.24 95.72 24.69
N PHE A 20 22.01 94.98 23.89
CA PHE A 20 23.49 95.05 23.86
C PHE A 20 24.03 95.61 22.51
N LYS A 21 23.27 96.48 21.84
CA LYS A 21 23.72 97.17 20.62
C LYS A 21 24.65 98.35 20.94
N ASN A 22 25.39 98.82 19.93
CA ASN A 22 26.27 99.97 20.07
C ASN A 22 25.48 101.20 20.56
N ASN A 23 26.00 101.91 21.57
CA ASN A 23 25.33 103.00 22.29
C ASN A 23 24.07 102.63 23.10
N ALA A 24 23.73 101.36 23.27
CA ALA A 24 22.72 100.94 24.25
C ALA A 24 23.33 100.96 25.67
N ILE A 25 22.52 101.23 26.68
CA ILE A 25 22.89 101.15 28.10
C ILE A 25 22.11 99.96 28.71
N PRO A 26 22.69 98.74 28.75
CA PRO A 26 22.00 97.59 29.35
C PRO A 26 21.81 97.80 30.85
N SER A 27 20.65 97.42 31.37
CA SER A 27 20.36 97.48 32.81
C SER A 27 20.97 96.29 33.56
N VAL A 28 21.05 96.37 34.89
CA VAL A 28 21.43 95.22 35.74
C VAL A 28 20.53 94.01 35.50
N LYS A 29 19.22 94.21 35.27
CA LYS A 29 18.28 93.14 34.90
C LYS A 29 18.65 92.50 33.55
N ASN A 30 19.11 93.29 32.58
CA ASN A 30 19.54 92.77 31.27
C ASN A 30 20.79 91.89 31.41
N PHE A 31 21.74 92.28 32.27
CA PHE A 31 22.91 91.46 32.58
C PHE A 31 22.56 90.18 33.34
N ALA A 32 21.66 90.26 34.34
CA ALA A 32 21.17 89.08 35.05
C ALA A 32 20.48 88.10 34.08
N ALA A 33 19.58 88.57 33.23
CA ALA A 33 18.92 87.74 32.23
C ALA A 33 19.89 87.12 31.20
N LEU A 34 20.98 87.81 30.85
CA LEU A 34 22.03 87.28 29.99
C LEU A 34 22.85 86.18 30.68
N ILE A 35 23.24 86.40 31.94
CA ILE A 35 24.07 85.47 32.73
C ILE A 35 23.28 84.22 33.12
N ASP A 36 22.04 84.40 33.58
CA ASP A 36 21.17 83.31 34.01
C ASP A 36 20.53 82.57 32.81
N GLY A 37 20.54 83.18 31.62
CA GLY A 37 19.99 82.66 30.37
C GLY A 37 20.89 81.70 29.58
N MET A 38 21.77 80.94 30.24
CA MET A 38 22.67 79.96 29.61
C MET A 38 21.94 78.94 28.73
N LEU A 39 20.65 78.70 29.01
CA LEU A 39 19.69 77.99 28.15
C LEU A 39 18.44 78.87 27.97
N ILE A 40 18.13 79.22 26.73
CA ILE A 40 16.92 79.97 26.36
C ILE A 40 15.88 78.97 25.88
N GLN A 41 14.86 78.72 26.71
CA GLN A 41 14.00 77.54 26.54
C GLN A 41 13.30 77.42 25.18
N GLU A 42 12.84 78.54 24.61
CA GLU A 42 12.20 78.53 23.29
C GLU A 42 13.19 78.39 22.14
N ASP A 43 14.38 78.97 22.28
CA ASP A 43 15.38 79.04 21.20
C ASP A 43 16.27 77.79 21.15
N ASP A 44 16.49 77.13 22.29
CA ASP A 44 17.42 76.00 22.42
C ASP A 44 16.71 74.64 22.45
N GLY A 45 15.39 74.61 22.32
CA GLY A 45 14.59 73.38 22.28
C GLY A 45 14.53 72.60 23.59
N ILE A 46 14.98 73.20 24.71
CA ILE A 46 14.98 72.59 26.05
C ILE A 46 14.09 73.42 26.96
N PHE A 47 12.97 72.89 27.44
CA PHE A 47 12.02 73.65 28.25
C PHE A 47 11.48 72.84 29.42
N LYS A 48 10.95 73.52 30.43
CA LYS A 48 10.28 72.87 31.57
C LYS A 48 9.06 73.69 31.98
N LYS A 49 7.87 73.16 31.78
CA LYS A 49 6.64 73.77 32.30
C LYS A 49 6.52 73.53 33.80
N ALA A 50 5.84 74.44 34.50
CA ALA A 50 5.60 74.29 35.93
C ALA A 50 4.83 72.99 36.22
N GLY A 51 5.39 72.15 37.10
CA GLY A 51 4.81 70.84 37.42
C GLY A 51 5.14 69.70 36.45
N GLU A 52 5.84 69.96 35.34
CA GLU A 52 6.21 68.96 34.34
C GLU A 52 7.71 68.60 34.40
N PRO A 53 8.11 67.42 33.87
CA PRO A 53 9.52 67.07 33.69
C PRO A 53 10.20 67.96 32.64
N LEU A 54 11.54 67.89 32.60
CA LEU A 54 12.33 68.49 31.53
C LEU A 54 11.86 67.94 30.18
N SER A 55 11.65 68.84 29.22
CA SER A 55 11.15 68.52 27.89
C SER A 55 12.13 68.95 26.81
N LEU A 56 12.26 68.12 25.78
CA LEU A 56 13.03 68.42 24.57
C LEU A 56 12.06 68.58 23.40
N LYS A 57 12.28 69.62 22.61
CA LYS A 57 11.58 69.87 21.35
C LYS A 57 12.53 69.53 20.21
N ALA A 58 12.07 68.68 19.29
CA ALA A 58 12.88 68.31 18.14
C ALA A 58 13.07 69.51 17.21
N ASP A 59 14.26 69.62 16.65
CA ASP A 59 14.56 70.54 15.55
C ASP A 59 14.16 69.90 14.21
N GLY A 60 13.55 70.67 13.31
CA GLY A 60 12.98 70.21 12.05
C GLY A 60 11.44 70.23 11.97
N ASP A 61 10.90 70.27 10.75
CA ASP A 61 9.45 70.26 10.49
C ASP A 61 8.92 68.84 10.21
N ALA A 62 7.62 68.70 9.91
CA ALA A 62 7.00 67.40 9.62
C ALA A 62 7.48 66.74 8.30
N LYS A 63 8.32 67.41 7.49
CA LYS A 63 8.87 66.91 6.23
C LYS A 63 10.37 66.63 6.30
N GLN A 64 11.05 67.15 7.32
CA GLN A 64 12.46 66.95 7.61
C GLN A 64 12.64 66.01 8.81
N PRO A 65 13.83 65.41 8.97
CA PRO A 65 14.12 64.64 10.17
C PRO A 65 13.96 65.51 11.42
N GLN A 66 13.24 65.00 12.42
CA GLN A 66 13.03 65.67 13.70
C GLN A 66 14.01 65.14 14.73
N THR A 67 15.12 65.86 14.95
CA THR A 67 16.19 65.42 15.85
C THR A 67 16.08 66.07 17.22
N LEU A 68 16.09 65.25 18.27
CA LEU A 68 16.04 65.68 19.67
C LEU A 68 17.42 65.81 20.28
N LEU A 69 18.31 64.86 20.01
CA LEU A 69 19.64 64.82 20.62
C LEU A 69 20.64 64.14 19.69
N ASN A 70 21.84 64.73 19.58
CA ASN A 70 22.98 64.18 18.87
C ASN A 70 23.99 63.63 19.87
N PHE A 71 24.48 62.42 19.63
CA PHE A 71 25.56 61.82 20.39
C PHE A 71 26.80 61.76 19.51
N CYS A 72 27.80 62.56 19.85
CA CYS A 72 29.04 62.66 19.09
C CYS A 72 30.17 61.89 19.80
N GLU A 73 31.09 61.34 19.02
CA GLU A 73 32.33 60.78 19.57
C GLU A 73 33.29 61.90 19.99
N SER A 74 34.20 61.59 20.92
CA SER A 74 35.21 62.56 21.37
C SER A 74 36.07 63.05 20.21
N GLY A 75 36.15 64.36 20.01
CA GLY A 75 36.93 64.98 18.93
C GLY A 75 36.27 64.96 17.55
N GLN A 76 34.99 64.56 17.45
CA GLN A 76 34.19 64.64 16.23
C GLN A 76 32.94 65.49 16.48
N ASP A 77 32.68 66.47 15.62
CA ASP A 77 31.44 67.27 15.71
C ASP A 77 30.26 66.57 15.00
N SER A 78 30.54 65.57 14.17
CA SER A 78 29.50 64.77 13.50
C SER A 78 28.89 63.76 14.48
N PRO A 79 27.54 63.63 14.51
CA PRO A 79 26.89 62.66 15.39
C PRO A 79 27.23 61.23 14.96
N ALA A 80 27.60 60.39 15.93
CA ALA A 80 27.70 58.94 15.75
C ALA A 80 26.34 58.27 15.93
N TRP A 81 25.48 58.83 16.79
CA TRP A 81 24.10 58.41 17.01
C TRP A 81 23.16 59.61 17.15
N LYS A 82 21.89 59.42 16.83
CA LYS A 82 20.84 60.45 16.91
C LYS A 82 19.59 59.89 17.60
N LEU A 83 18.97 60.71 18.45
CA LEU A 83 17.62 60.49 18.99
C LEU A 83 16.64 61.33 18.18
N GLN A 84 15.60 60.73 17.60
CA GLN A 84 14.72 61.42 16.65
C GLN A 84 13.23 61.05 16.84
N LEU A 85 12.33 61.95 16.42
CA LEU A 85 10.87 61.71 16.33
C LEU A 85 10.39 61.45 14.89
N ILE A 86 11.21 61.82 13.91
CA ILE A 86 11.02 61.52 12.49
C ILE A 86 12.44 61.24 11.96
N PRO A 87 12.84 59.97 11.76
CA PRO A 87 14.23 59.68 11.37
C PRO A 87 14.47 59.82 9.86
N VAL A 88 13.49 59.49 9.01
CA VAL A 88 13.69 59.37 7.56
C VAL A 88 13.43 60.70 6.83
N PRO A 89 14.40 61.24 6.06
CA PRO A 89 14.16 62.38 5.18
C PRO A 89 13.18 62.02 4.04
N GLY A 90 12.18 62.87 3.78
CA GLY A 90 11.30 62.74 2.60
C GLY A 90 10.21 61.66 2.67
N GLN A 91 10.20 60.82 3.73
CA GLN A 91 9.11 59.91 4.08
C GLN A 91 8.89 59.99 5.59
N PRO A 92 8.15 61.01 6.08
CA PRO A 92 8.04 61.26 7.50
C PRO A 92 7.17 60.19 8.16
N VAL A 93 7.81 59.23 8.82
CA VAL A 93 7.15 58.26 9.69
C VAL A 93 7.38 58.70 11.14
N PRO A 94 6.37 59.30 11.81
CA PRO A 94 6.54 59.80 13.17
C PRO A 94 6.61 58.66 14.19
N GLY A 95 7.62 58.69 15.04
CA GLY A 95 7.86 57.71 16.10
C GLY A 95 9.23 57.91 16.76
N PHE A 96 9.46 57.25 17.88
CA PHE A 96 10.71 57.37 18.62
C PHE A 96 11.81 56.53 17.96
N SER A 97 12.92 57.16 17.57
CA SER A 97 14.01 56.50 16.85
C SER A 97 15.37 56.70 17.50
N ILE A 98 16.16 55.61 17.51
CA ILE A 98 17.60 55.64 17.66
C ILE A 98 18.20 55.37 16.28
N SER A 99 18.85 56.39 15.71
CA SER A 99 19.47 56.34 14.39
C SER A 99 20.98 56.44 14.50
N ASP A 100 21.68 55.92 13.49
CA ASP A 100 23.11 56.14 13.36
C ASP A 100 23.45 57.58 12.93
N GLY A 101 24.74 57.88 12.79
CA GLY A 101 25.23 59.19 12.37
C GLY A 101 24.71 59.66 11.01
N GLN A 102 24.34 58.73 10.13
CA GLN A 102 23.76 59.03 8.81
C GLN A 102 22.24 59.29 8.88
N GLY A 103 21.62 59.11 10.04
CA GLY A 103 20.17 59.24 10.21
C GLY A 103 19.39 58.00 9.78
N VAL A 104 20.06 56.84 9.64
CA VAL A 104 19.38 55.57 9.38
C VAL A 104 18.90 55.00 10.71
N SER A 105 17.58 54.79 10.83
CA SER A 105 16.98 54.22 12.03
C SER A 105 17.48 52.79 12.28
N ARG A 106 17.99 52.55 13.49
CA ARG A 106 18.43 51.22 13.95
C ARG A 106 17.41 50.57 14.87
N LEU A 107 16.76 51.38 15.70
CA LEU A 107 15.60 51.01 16.52
C LEU A 107 14.52 52.08 16.37
N PHE A 108 13.29 51.68 16.11
CA PHE A 108 12.14 52.55 15.93
C PHE A 108 10.95 52.06 16.76
N ILE A 109 10.19 52.97 17.36
CA ILE A 109 8.93 52.68 18.03
C ILE A 109 7.87 53.61 17.45
N ASP A 110 6.86 53.04 16.80
CA ASP A 110 5.75 53.82 16.25
C ASP A 110 4.77 54.28 17.36
N HIS A 111 3.82 55.15 17.00
CA HIS A 111 2.80 55.64 17.93
C HIS A 111 1.80 54.56 18.40
N ALA A 112 1.76 53.40 17.72
CA ALA A 112 0.95 52.25 18.12
C ALA A 112 1.72 51.27 19.04
N GLY A 113 2.97 51.59 19.39
CA GLY A 113 3.84 50.79 20.24
C GLY A 113 4.44 49.57 19.55
N ASN A 114 4.53 49.57 18.21
CA ASN A 114 5.23 48.54 17.45
C ASN A 114 6.72 48.89 17.36
N ILE A 115 7.58 47.90 17.56
CA ILE A 115 9.04 48.07 17.56
C ILE A 115 9.60 47.58 16.22
N GLY A 116 10.33 48.45 15.52
CA GLY A 116 11.12 48.11 14.34
C GLY A 116 12.61 48.06 14.67
N MET A 117 13.30 46.98 14.31
CA MET A 117 14.76 46.94 14.25
C MET A 117 15.20 46.94 12.80
N GLY A 118 15.98 47.94 12.39
CA GLY A 118 16.34 48.19 10.98
C GLY A 118 15.22 48.80 10.13
N THR A 119 13.94 48.61 10.48
CA THR A 119 12.79 49.19 9.76
C THR A 119 12.11 50.33 10.54
N THR A 120 11.52 51.28 9.83
CA THR A 120 10.66 52.35 10.39
C THR A 120 9.17 52.13 10.15
N THR A 121 8.81 51.06 9.42
CA THR A 121 7.41 50.70 9.13
C THR A 121 7.14 49.28 9.62
N PRO A 122 7.18 49.04 10.94
CA PRO A 122 6.96 47.70 11.49
C PRO A 122 5.56 47.18 11.14
N LYS A 123 5.49 45.93 10.66
CA LYS A 123 4.22 45.30 10.27
C LYS A 123 3.51 44.57 11.41
N GLY A 124 4.15 44.48 12.57
CA GLY A 124 3.63 43.82 13.77
C GLY A 124 4.30 44.37 15.03
N LYS A 125 4.00 43.79 16.20
CA LYS A 125 4.49 44.30 17.48
C LYS A 125 6.01 44.37 17.59
N LEU A 126 6.70 43.44 16.94
CA LEU A 126 8.14 43.46 16.71
C LEU A 126 8.37 43.08 15.25
N ASP A 127 9.09 43.91 14.52
CA ASP A 127 9.51 43.68 13.13
C ASP A 127 11.01 43.92 13.02
N ILE A 128 11.73 42.96 12.44
CA ILE A 128 13.19 42.98 12.32
C ILE A 128 13.51 42.86 10.84
N GLU A 129 14.13 43.90 10.28
CA GLU A 129 14.67 43.84 8.94
C GLU A 129 15.93 42.97 8.93
N GLY A 130 15.86 41.82 8.27
CA GLY A 130 16.94 40.84 8.18
C GLY A 130 16.68 39.58 9.01
N VAL A 131 17.75 38.99 9.55
CA VAL A 131 17.70 37.72 10.29
C VAL A 131 17.73 37.99 11.79
N LEU A 132 16.76 37.41 12.51
CA LEU A 132 16.79 37.33 13.97
C LEU A 132 17.59 36.10 14.41
N THR A 133 18.70 36.34 15.11
CA THR A 133 19.47 35.28 15.79
C THR A 133 18.95 35.09 17.21
N ILE A 134 18.41 33.91 17.52
CA ILE A 134 17.91 33.56 18.86
C ILE A 134 18.90 32.56 19.50
N GLY A 135 19.64 33.02 20.49
CA GLY A 135 20.72 32.27 21.15
C GLY A 135 22.11 32.64 20.62
N GLU A 136 23.10 32.67 21.51
CA GLU A 136 24.48 33.03 21.19
C GLU A 136 25.19 31.86 20.47
N ASP A 137 25.66 32.06 19.23
CA ASP A 137 26.50 31.10 18.47
C ASP A 137 27.97 31.13 18.95
N ASN A 138 28.18 30.96 20.26
CA ASN A 138 29.50 31.04 20.87
C ASN A 138 30.06 29.68 21.26
N ASN A 139 29.60 28.60 20.63
CA ASN A 139 29.99 27.22 20.93
C ASN A 139 29.79 26.84 22.43
N LYS A 140 28.96 27.61 23.16
CA LYS A 140 28.71 27.41 24.58
C LYS A 140 27.66 26.31 24.77
N PRO A 141 27.93 25.29 25.62
CA PRO A 141 26.97 24.22 25.87
C PRO A 141 25.69 24.76 26.53
N GLY A 142 24.54 24.23 26.13
CA GLY A 142 23.23 24.53 26.72
C GLY A 142 22.14 24.81 25.67
N ASN A 143 20.92 24.38 25.98
CA ASN A 143 19.76 24.37 25.08
C ASN A 143 19.50 25.76 24.52
N LYS A 144 19.37 25.88 23.20
CA LYS A 144 18.85 27.09 22.55
C LYS A 144 17.42 26.81 22.17
N SER A 145 16.48 27.62 22.65
CA SER A 145 15.06 27.39 22.42
C SER A 145 14.33 28.66 22.00
N ILE A 146 13.39 28.49 21.09
CA ILE A 146 12.28 29.41 20.89
C ILE A 146 11.13 28.85 21.73
N SER A 147 10.71 29.61 22.74
CA SER A 147 9.59 29.24 23.61
C SER A 147 8.39 30.11 23.27
N PHE A 148 7.27 29.49 22.92
CA PHE A 148 6.01 30.19 22.77
C PHE A 148 5.33 30.35 24.14
N TYR A 149 4.39 31.28 24.24
CA TYR A 149 3.64 31.48 25.47
C TYR A 149 2.91 30.19 25.86
N ARG A 150 2.96 29.85 27.15
CA ARG A 150 2.32 28.69 27.74
C ARG A 150 1.15 29.13 28.61
N GLU A 151 0.04 28.42 28.52
CA GLU A 151 -1.09 28.64 29.41
C GLU A 151 -0.89 27.96 30.77
N ALA A 152 -1.66 28.39 31.76
CA ALA A 152 -1.68 27.75 33.07
C ALA A 152 -2.13 26.28 32.92
N GLY A 153 -1.26 25.35 33.33
CA GLY A 153 -1.50 23.91 33.24
C GLY A 153 -0.84 23.21 32.06
N ASP A 154 -0.18 23.94 31.15
CA ASP A 154 0.66 23.34 30.12
C ASP A 154 1.92 22.69 30.72
N GLU A 155 2.40 21.61 30.11
CA GLU A 155 3.62 20.92 30.54
C GLU A 155 4.87 21.80 30.30
N VAL A 156 5.93 21.61 31.10
CA VAL A 156 7.19 22.38 31.09
C VAL A 156 7.77 22.66 29.70
N ASP A 157 7.67 21.70 28.78
CA ASP A 157 8.26 21.74 27.45
C ASP A 157 7.26 21.96 26.32
N ALA A 158 5.97 22.14 26.63
CA ALA A 158 4.96 22.43 25.63
C ALA A 158 5.28 23.71 24.84
N GLY A 159 5.07 23.66 23.52
CA GLY A 159 5.20 24.83 22.65
C GLY A 159 6.64 25.34 22.54
N LYS A 160 7.61 24.43 22.33
CA LYS A 160 9.02 24.79 22.16
C LYS A 160 9.61 24.23 20.87
N ILE A 161 10.54 24.98 20.29
CA ILE A 161 11.51 24.48 19.30
C ILE A 161 12.88 24.56 19.94
N ILE A 162 13.58 23.43 20.08
CA ILE A 162 14.81 23.34 20.85
C ILE A 162 15.91 22.69 20.02
N TYR A 163 17.05 23.35 19.94
CA TYR A 163 18.28 22.77 19.39
C TYR A 163 19.11 22.17 20.53
N LYS A 164 19.44 20.87 20.42
CA LYS A 164 20.19 20.09 21.43
C LYS A 164 19.54 20.18 22.82
N VAL A 165 18.43 19.45 23.02
CA VAL A 165 17.69 19.41 24.30
C VAL A 165 18.55 18.98 25.49
N ASP A 166 19.64 18.24 25.24
CA ASP A 166 20.69 17.97 26.21
C ASP A 166 22.05 18.08 25.54
N LYS A 167 23.13 18.17 26.34
CA LYS A 167 24.51 18.33 25.84
C LYS A 167 24.92 17.28 24.80
N ASP A 168 24.30 16.10 24.86
CA ASP A 168 24.60 14.95 24.01
C ASP A 168 23.54 14.70 22.92
N SER A 169 22.44 15.46 22.91
CA SER A 169 21.42 15.33 21.86
C SER A 169 21.89 16.00 20.56
N SER A 170 21.74 15.30 19.44
CA SER A 170 21.95 15.81 18.09
C SER A 170 20.65 16.20 17.38
N SER A 171 19.52 16.27 18.12
CA SER A 171 18.21 16.55 17.54
C SER A 171 17.82 18.03 17.54
N LEU A 172 16.99 18.39 16.56
CA LEU A 172 16.09 19.53 16.65
C LEU A 172 14.75 19.00 17.13
N ASP A 173 14.33 19.40 18.32
CA ASP A 173 13.09 18.95 18.91
C ASP A 173 12.01 20.01 18.69
N ILE A 174 10.93 19.60 18.02
CA ILE A 174 9.69 20.36 17.93
C ILE A 174 8.72 19.72 18.91
N ILE A 175 8.27 20.50 19.89
CA ILE A 175 7.42 20.00 20.97
C ILE A 175 6.05 20.66 20.85
N GLY A 176 5.04 19.84 20.53
CA GLY A 176 3.66 20.28 20.42
C GLY A 176 3.15 20.94 21.71
N ALA A 177 2.17 21.84 21.57
CA ALA A 177 1.45 22.38 22.72
C ALA A 177 0.58 21.28 23.36
N GLY A 178 0.37 21.33 24.68
CA GLY A 178 -0.41 20.31 25.40
C GLY A 178 -0.17 20.28 26.91
N LYS A 179 -1.07 19.61 27.64
CA LYS A 179 -1.11 19.58 29.10
C LYS A 179 -0.51 18.32 29.70
N THR A 180 -0.42 17.23 28.94
CA THR A 180 0.03 15.94 29.44
C THR A 180 1.05 15.29 28.51
N PRO A 181 1.84 14.30 28.97
CA PRO A 181 2.92 13.72 28.17
C PRO A 181 2.47 13.05 26.86
N ASN A 182 1.16 12.92 26.62
CA ASN A 182 0.57 12.15 25.52
C ASN A 182 -0.45 12.93 24.66
N ASP A 183 -0.79 14.18 24.97
CA ASP A 183 -1.76 14.99 24.20
C ASP A 183 -1.10 16.03 23.29
N ARG A 184 0.23 16.04 23.20
CA ARG A 184 0.97 16.96 22.33
C ARG A 184 0.77 16.64 20.86
N THR A 185 0.42 17.66 20.09
CA THR A 185 0.26 17.54 18.65
C THR A 185 1.11 18.56 17.90
N ILE A 186 1.66 18.15 16.76
CA ILE A 186 2.22 19.04 15.74
C ILE A 186 1.40 18.82 14.49
N ASN A 187 0.73 19.86 14.01
CA ASN A 187 -0.01 19.80 12.75
C ASN A 187 0.86 20.34 11.62
N LEU A 188 1.01 19.55 10.55
CA LEU A 188 1.72 19.92 9.34
C LEU A 188 0.71 19.88 8.19
N PHE A 189 0.41 21.05 7.61
CA PHE A 189 -0.69 21.20 6.65
C PHE A 189 -0.31 20.85 5.20
N ASP A 190 1.00 20.82 4.92
CA ASP A 190 1.55 20.61 3.58
C ASP A 190 2.40 19.33 3.52
N HIS A 191 2.99 19.08 2.35
CA HIS A 191 3.84 17.93 2.10
C HIS A 191 5.08 17.91 2.99
N VAL A 192 5.34 16.78 3.64
CA VAL A 192 6.51 16.55 4.48
C VAL A 192 7.45 15.56 3.79
N ASN A 193 8.64 16.03 3.38
CA ASN A 193 9.67 15.20 2.79
C ASN A 193 10.75 14.82 3.83
N VAL A 194 11.03 13.53 3.99
CA VAL A 194 12.08 13.01 4.87
C VAL A 194 13.11 12.27 4.03
N GLN A 195 14.31 12.84 3.87
CA GLN A 195 15.39 12.25 3.07
C GLN A 195 16.15 11.13 3.81
N GLY A 196 16.04 11.08 5.14
CA GLY A 196 16.62 10.05 6.00
C GLY A 196 15.58 9.04 6.49
N ASN A 197 15.84 8.45 7.65
CA ASN A 197 14.91 7.52 8.28
C ASN A 197 13.79 8.25 9.01
N LEU A 198 12.55 7.76 8.89
CA LEU A 198 11.43 8.15 9.75
C LEU A 198 11.13 7.03 10.74
N ALA A 199 11.33 7.29 12.03
CA ALA A 199 10.97 6.37 13.10
C ALA A 199 9.67 6.83 13.78
N VAL A 200 8.63 6.00 13.77
CA VAL A 200 7.40 6.20 14.54
C VAL A 200 7.37 5.16 15.66
N THR A 201 7.46 5.61 16.91
CA THR A 201 7.63 4.73 18.09
C THR A 201 6.33 4.26 18.71
N LYS A 202 5.22 4.92 18.39
CA LYS A 202 3.86 4.57 18.81
C LYS A 202 3.03 4.14 17.61
N GLU A 203 2.10 4.98 17.18
CA GLU A 203 1.12 4.67 16.14
C GLU A 203 1.26 5.60 14.94
N ALA A 204 1.07 5.07 13.73
CA ALA A 204 0.98 5.82 12.49
C ALA A 204 -0.35 5.52 11.80
N THR A 205 -1.23 6.52 11.66
CA THR A 205 -2.48 6.41 10.91
C THR A 205 -2.32 7.07 9.54
N LEU A 206 -2.59 6.35 8.45
CA LEU A 206 -2.45 6.84 7.07
C LEU A 206 -3.80 6.75 6.33
N ALA A 207 -4.56 7.84 6.28
CA ALA A 207 -5.87 7.87 5.64
C ALA A 207 -5.82 7.69 4.11
N GLY A 208 -4.73 8.12 3.46
CA GLY A 208 -4.52 7.99 2.02
C GLY A 208 -3.83 6.68 1.58
N GLY A 209 -3.57 5.77 2.52
CA GLY A 209 -2.80 4.55 2.28
C GLY A 209 -1.28 4.75 2.30
N LEU A 210 -0.54 3.65 2.15
CA LEU A 210 0.92 3.60 2.13
C LEU A 210 1.40 3.20 0.74
N HIS A 211 2.11 4.08 0.04
CA HIS A 211 2.80 3.76 -1.21
C HIS A 211 4.27 3.47 -0.92
N VAL A 212 4.76 2.28 -1.29
CA VAL A 212 6.18 1.92 -1.18
C VAL A 212 6.71 1.59 -2.58
N THR A 213 7.71 2.34 -3.05
CA THR A 213 8.38 2.11 -4.33
C THR A 213 9.57 1.15 -4.23
N GLY A 214 10.09 0.95 -3.02
CA GLY A 214 11.19 0.02 -2.72
C GLY A 214 10.73 -1.21 -1.95
N ASN A 215 11.68 -1.85 -1.26
CA ASN A 215 11.38 -2.99 -0.41
C ASN A 215 10.74 -2.51 0.91
N THR A 216 9.61 -3.13 1.30
CA THR A 216 9.02 -2.96 2.64
C THR A 216 9.12 -4.26 3.44
N THR A 217 9.33 -4.14 4.74
CA THR A 217 9.19 -5.23 5.71
C THR A 217 8.16 -4.79 6.75
N ILE A 218 7.00 -5.45 6.76
CA ILE A 218 5.97 -5.23 7.77
C ILE A 218 6.01 -6.43 8.72
N GLN A 219 6.47 -6.19 9.94
CA GLN A 219 6.56 -7.20 10.99
C GLN A 219 5.85 -6.67 12.23
N GLY A 220 4.98 -7.48 12.84
CA GLY A 220 4.45 -7.10 14.14
C GLY A 220 5.51 -7.21 15.24
N ARG A 221 5.39 -6.42 16.29
CA ARG A 221 6.37 -6.32 17.39
C ARG A 221 6.65 -7.71 18.00
N THR A 222 7.88 -8.21 17.85
CA THR A 222 8.36 -9.39 18.59
C THR A 222 8.96 -8.94 19.91
N GLY A 223 8.15 -8.92 20.97
CA GLY A 223 8.67 -8.88 22.34
C GLY A 223 9.22 -10.25 22.77
N PRO A 224 10.03 -10.32 23.84
CA PRO A 224 10.60 -11.58 24.34
C PRO A 224 9.56 -12.56 24.94
N VAL A 225 8.30 -12.14 25.11
CA VAL A 225 7.23 -12.97 25.66
C VAL A 225 5.96 -12.78 24.82
N ASN A 226 5.58 -13.83 24.11
CA ASN A 226 4.38 -14.00 23.26
C ASN A 226 4.32 -13.18 21.96
N PRO A 227 4.33 -13.84 20.76
CA PRO A 227 4.26 -13.18 19.47
C PRO A 227 2.82 -12.75 19.17
N THR A 228 2.38 -11.62 19.73
CA THR A 228 1.13 -10.96 19.30
C THR A 228 1.33 -10.10 18.04
N GLY A 229 2.56 -10.05 17.52
CA GLY A 229 2.96 -9.33 16.31
C GLY A 229 2.53 -9.99 15.00
N MET A 230 1.25 -10.32 14.86
CA MET A 230 0.69 -10.67 13.55
C MET A 230 0.37 -9.38 12.78
N LEU A 231 0.54 -9.40 11.46
CA LEU A 231 -0.06 -8.40 10.58
C LEU A 231 -1.58 -8.55 10.69
N ASP A 232 -2.21 -7.74 11.54
CA ASP A 232 -3.66 -7.72 11.69
C ASP A 232 -4.27 -6.92 10.54
N ILE A 233 -5.06 -7.61 9.71
CA ILE A 233 -5.72 -7.04 8.55
C ILE A 233 -7.21 -7.17 8.81
N ALA A 234 -7.82 -6.09 9.29
CA ALA A 234 -9.25 -6.04 9.57
C ALA A 234 -10.14 -6.17 8.30
N GLY A 235 -9.53 -6.12 7.12
CA GLY A 235 -10.19 -6.21 5.81
C GLY A 235 -9.55 -7.24 4.87
N VAL A 236 -9.64 -6.99 3.56
CA VAL A 236 -9.07 -7.85 2.53
C VAL A 236 -7.62 -7.43 2.24
N LEU A 237 -6.67 -8.35 2.37
CA LEU A 237 -5.31 -8.16 1.86
C LEU A 237 -5.29 -8.40 0.34
N CYS A 238 -5.35 -7.32 -0.44
CA CYS A 238 -5.17 -7.40 -1.88
C CYS A 238 -3.68 -7.51 -2.21
N ILE A 239 -3.20 -8.73 -2.48
CA ILE A 239 -1.86 -8.96 -3.05
C ILE A 239 -2.02 -9.12 -4.55
N GLY A 240 -1.69 -8.09 -5.34
CA GLY A 240 -1.88 -8.14 -6.80
C GLY A 240 -2.65 -6.97 -7.38
N LEU A 241 -2.13 -6.33 -8.43
CA LEU A 241 -2.97 -5.65 -9.43
C LEU A 241 -3.54 -6.68 -10.41
N ASN A 242 -4.61 -6.35 -11.17
CA ASN A 242 -5.19 -7.21 -12.22
C ASN A 242 -4.19 -7.70 -13.30
N VAL A 243 -2.96 -7.16 -13.32
CA VAL A 243 -1.85 -7.51 -14.22
C VAL A 243 -0.76 -8.36 -13.57
N GLN A 244 -0.84 -8.67 -12.27
CA GLN A 244 0.18 -9.42 -11.56
C GLN A 244 0.04 -10.93 -11.87
N LYS A 245 1.01 -11.48 -12.59
CA LYS A 245 0.97 -12.86 -13.13
C LYS A 245 1.34 -13.95 -12.10
N SER A 246 1.96 -13.59 -10.98
CA SER A 246 2.29 -14.52 -9.90
C SER A 246 2.52 -13.82 -8.55
N ILE A 247 2.25 -14.53 -7.46
CA ILE A 247 2.71 -14.22 -6.09
C ILE A 247 3.87 -15.19 -5.82
N SER A 248 5.07 -14.67 -5.61
CA SER A 248 6.28 -15.47 -5.34
C SER A 248 6.74 -15.27 -3.89
N PHE A 249 6.81 -16.34 -3.11
CA PHE A 249 7.38 -16.34 -1.76
C PHE A 249 8.85 -16.77 -1.84
N ALA A 250 9.76 -15.81 -2.04
CA ALA A 250 11.21 -16.07 -2.04
C ALA A 250 11.82 -15.74 -0.66
N ARG A 251 12.83 -16.49 -0.22
CA ARG A 251 13.71 -16.03 0.88
C ARG A 251 14.65 -14.94 0.37
N LYS A 252 15.04 -14.06 1.29
CA LYS A 252 15.82 -12.82 1.09
C LYS A 252 17.24 -13.06 0.54
N ASP A 253 17.74 -14.29 0.52
CA ASP A 253 19.15 -14.63 0.25
C ASP A 253 19.41 -15.21 -1.16
N GLY A 254 18.39 -15.34 -2.02
CA GLY A 254 18.58 -15.73 -3.43
C GLY A 254 19.12 -17.16 -3.65
N SER A 255 19.14 -17.99 -2.61
CA SER A 255 19.57 -19.40 -2.70
C SER A 255 18.39 -20.30 -3.08
N TYR A 256 18.54 -21.10 -4.14
CA TYR A 256 17.58 -22.15 -4.49
C TYR A 256 17.78 -23.32 -3.53
N SER A 257 16.86 -23.50 -2.59
CA SER A 257 16.73 -24.71 -1.77
C SER A 257 15.38 -25.34 -2.07
N GLU A 258 15.32 -26.67 -2.20
CA GLU A 258 14.15 -27.47 -2.59
C GLU A 258 12.92 -27.30 -1.68
N THR A 259 13.01 -26.50 -0.63
CA THR A 259 11.91 -26.11 0.27
C THR A 259 11.46 -24.67 0.01
N VAL A 260 10.82 -24.46 -1.14
CA VAL A 260 10.26 -23.16 -1.54
C VAL A 260 9.09 -22.77 -0.63
N GLY A 261 9.02 -21.48 -0.25
CA GLY A 261 7.88 -20.77 0.36
C GLY A 261 6.75 -21.62 0.94
N THR A 262 6.87 -22.03 2.20
CA THR A 262 5.80 -22.72 2.92
C THR A 262 4.80 -21.70 3.47
N ILE A 263 3.54 -21.75 3.02
CA ILE A 263 2.41 -21.20 3.78
C ILE A 263 2.10 -22.22 4.89
N SER A 264 2.81 -22.14 6.02
CA SER A 264 2.57 -22.99 7.18
C SER A 264 1.59 -22.32 8.14
N TYR A 265 0.34 -22.79 8.18
CA TYR A 265 -0.58 -22.53 9.29
C TYR A 265 -0.41 -23.64 10.33
N LYS A 266 0.45 -23.41 11.32
CA LYS A 266 0.50 -24.25 12.53
C LYS A 266 0.03 -23.39 13.71
N GLY A 267 -1.28 -23.32 13.88
CA GLY A 267 -1.91 -22.76 15.09
C GLY A 267 -2.31 -23.91 16.01
N GLU A 268 -1.96 -23.83 17.28
CA GLU A 268 -2.56 -24.70 18.30
C GLU A 268 -4.06 -24.36 18.40
N GLY A 269 -4.90 -25.22 17.83
CA GLY A 269 -6.36 -25.07 17.87
C GLY A 269 -6.98 -24.79 16.49
N ALA A 270 -7.65 -25.82 15.97
CA ALA A 270 -8.46 -25.85 14.73
C ALA A 270 -7.73 -25.40 13.44
N ASP A 271 -7.39 -26.38 12.61
CA ASP A 271 -6.86 -26.19 11.25
C ASP A 271 -7.71 -25.19 10.44
N ARG A 272 -7.16 -24.00 10.18
CA ARG A 272 -7.68 -23.08 9.17
C ARG A 272 -6.96 -23.40 7.86
N ALA A 273 -7.66 -24.09 6.96
CA ALA A 273 -7.13 -24.46 5.65
C ALA A 273 -6.85 -23.21 4.78
N LEU A 274 -5.69 -23.19 4.10
CA LEU A 274 -5.44 -22.26 3.00
C LEU A 274 -6.50 -22.47 1.92
N SER A 275 -7.35 -21.46 1.72
CA SER A 275 -8.48 -21.53 0.80
C SER A 275 -8.12 -20.81 -0.49
N PHE A 276 -7.95 -21.56 -1.58
CA PHE A 276 -7.84 -21.00 -2.93
C PHE A 276 -9.24 -20.92 -3.54
N TYR A 277 -9.68 -19.72 -3.89
CA TYR A 277 -10.90 -19.51 -4.67
C TYR A 277 -10.49 -19.26 -6.13
N GLY A 278 -11.08 -19.99 -7.07
CA GLY A 278 -10.94 -19.65 -8.48
C GLY A 278 -11.47 -18.24 -8.71
N ALA A 279 -10.65 -17.37 -9.31
CA ALA A 279 -11.00 -15.97 -9.55
C ALA A 279 -12.31 -15.85 -10.34
N GLU A 280 -13.18 -14.94 -9.93
CA GLU A 280 -14.30 -14.53 -10.76
C GLU A 280 -13.75 -13.85 -12.01
N SER A 281 -13.80 -14.51 -13.16
CA SER A 281 -13.73 -13.77 -14.42
C SER A 281 -15.02 -12.97 -14.51
N ALA A 282 -14.90 -11.65 -14.47
CA ALA A 282 -15.95 -10.75 -14.91
C ALA A 282 -16.47 -11.24 -16.28
N ALA A 283 -17.79 -11.43 -16.37
CA ALA A 283 -18.56 -11.75 -17.57
C ALA A 283 -18.24 -13.09 -18.29
N GLY A 284 -18.87 -14.19 -17.86
CA GLY A 284 -19.06 -15.40 -18.66
C GLY A 284 -19.23 -16.69 -17.83
N PRO A 285 -19.74 -17.79 -18.39
CA PRO A 285 -19.87 -19.08 -17.69
C PRO A 285 -18.49 -19.74 -17.57
N ALA A 286 -17.60 -19.14 -16.79
CA ALA A 286 -16.24 -19.60 -16.59
C ALA A 286 -16.20 -20.58 -15.41
N SER A 287 -15.70 -21.78 -15.68
CA SER A 287 -15.46 -22.80 -14.66
C SER A 287 -14.42 -22.30 -13.64
N LYS A 288 -14.74 -22.42 -12.34
CA LYS A 288 -13.78 -22.16 -11.26
C LYS A 288 -12.78 -23.32 -11.22
N VAL A 289 -11.63 -23.16 -11.88
CA VAL A 289 -10.60 -24.22 -11.98
C VAL A 289 -9.38 -23.86 -11.13
N ILE A 290 -9.00 -24.77 -10.24
CA ILE A 290 -7.65 -24.79 -9.66
C ILE A 290 -6.82 -25.74 -10.53
N LYS A 291 -5.79 -25.22 -11.20
CA LYS A 291 -4.86 -26.03 -11.99
C LYS A 291 -3.59 -26.28 -11.17
N LEU A 292 -3.23 -27.55 -11.00
CA LEU A 292 -1.98 -27.98 -10.41
C LEU A 292 -1.18 -28.67 -11.53
N TYR A 293 0.10 -28.32 -11.67
CA TYR A 293 1.00 -28.87 -12.69
C TYR A 293 2.07 -29.74 -12.02
N ASP A 294 2.67 -30.66 -12.78
CA ASP A 294 3.72 -31.60 -12.33
C ASP A 294 3.28 -32.55 -11.18
N ASN A 295 4.22 -32.90 -10.30
CA ASN A 295 4.01 -33.84 -9.21
C ASN A 295 3.24 -33.17 -8.06
N VAL A 296 1.97 -33.53 -7.91
CA VAL A 296 1.14 -33.15 -6.75
C VAL A 296 1.20 -34.27 -5.72
N GLU A 297 2.00 -34.10 -4.67
CA GLU A 297 2.02 -35.02 -3.53
C GLU A 297 1.05 -34.54 -2.44
N VAL A 298 0.12 -35.42 -2.04
CA VAL A 298 -0.76 -35.19 -0.88
C VAL A 298 -0.41 -36.21 0.19
N SER A 299 0.37 -35.79 1.19
CA SER A 299 0.80 -36.65 2.31
C SER A 299 -0.29 -36.86 3.38
N GLY A 300 -1.43 -36.16 3.27
CA GLY A 300 -2.59 -36.22 4.17
C GLY A 300 -3.88 -36.68 3.49
N ARG A 301 -5.04 -36.28 4.02
CA ARG A 301 -6.36 -36.62 3.45
C ARG A 301 -6.78 -35.60 2.39
N LEU A 302 -7.04 -36.06 1.16
CA LEU A 302 -7.73 -35.27 0.14
C LEU A 302 -9.25 -35.50 0.22
N LYS A 303 -10.03 -34.45 0.52
CA LYS A 303 -11.50 -34.51 0.52
C LYS A 303 -12.06 -33.72 -0.65
N VAL A 304 -12.50 -34.41 -1.69
CA VAL A 304 -13.18 -33.80 -2.84
C VAL A 304 -14.69 -33.85 -2.60
N LYS A 305 -15.37 -32.70 -2.65
CA LYS A 305 -16.84 -32.61 -2.66
C LYS A 305 -17.29 -32.21 -4.07
N GLY A 306 -18.09 -33.07 -4.71
CA GLY A 306 -18.57 -32.88 -6.08
C GLY A 306 -18.35 -34.13 -6.94
N SER A 307 -18.82 -34.09 -8.18
CA SER A 307 -18.61 -35.20 -9.11
C SER A 307 -17.16 -35.25 -9.56
N VAL A 308 -16.43 -36.30 -9.18
CA VAL A 308 -15.20 -36.69 -9.87
C VAL A 308 -15.64 -37.32 -11.19
N ILE A 309 -15.59 -36.54 -12.26
CA ILE A 309 -15.99 -37.04 -13.59
C ILE A 309 -14.88 -37.96 -14.10
N ARG A 310 -15.08 -39.26 -13.92
CA ARG A 310 -14.35 -40.34 -14.60
C ARG A 310 -15.10 -40.59 -15.92
N LYS A 311 -14.48 -40.36 -17.09
CA LYS A 311 -15.15 -40.60 -18.39
C LYS A 311 -15.33 -42.10 -18.59
N VAL A 312 -16.52 -42.61 -18.28
CA VAL A 312 -16.95 -43.99 -18.53
C VAL A 312 -17.94 -43.93 -19.69
N THR A 313 -17.65 -44.61 -20.79
CA THR A 313 -18.60 -44.75 -21.89
C THR A 313 -19.24 -46.12 -21.78
N ARG A 314 -20.57 -46.16 -21.69
CA ARG A 314 -21.34 -47.40 -21.55
C ARG A 314 -22.41 -47.47 -22.63
N ASN A 315 -22.53 -48.63 -23.26
CA ASN A 315 -23.71 -49.00 -24.04
C ASN A 315 -24.41 -50.16 -23.34
N LYS A 316 -25.73 -50.06 -23.18
CA LYS A 316 -26.56 -51.06 -22.51
C LYS A 316 -27.91 -51.06 -23.20
N GLU A 317 -28.42 -52.26 -23.46
CA GLU A 317 -29.79 -52.44 -23.92
C GLU A 317 -30.51 -53.45 -23.03
N TYR A 318 -31.80 -53.22 -22.79
CA TYR A 318 -32.68 -54.12 -22.07
C TYR A 318 -33.68 -54.67 -23.09
N LYS A 319 -33.73 -56.00 -23.28
CA LYS A 319 -34.52 -56.69 -24.32
C LYS A 319 -34.03 -56.49 -25.77
N GLY A 320 -32.71 -56.48 -25.98
CA GLY A 320 -32.09 -56.54 -27.32
C GLY A 320 -31.53 -57.93 -27.60
N SER A 321 -32.16 -58.69 -28.49
CA SER A 321 -31.63 -59.98 -28.97
C SER A 321 -31.09 -59.86 -30.38
N ASP A 322 -29.83 -60.26 -30.60
CA ASP A 322 -29.34 -60.47 -31.96
C ASP A 322 -29.45 -61.94 -32.29
N LYS A 323 -30.25 -62.27 -33.32
CA LYS A 323 -30.31 -63.59 -33.90
C LYS A 323 -29.43 -63.61 -35.16
N ILE A 324 -28.41 -64.45 -35.15
CA ILE A 324 -27.52 -64.67 -36.28
C ILE A 324 -27.84 -66.06 -36.84
N LEU A 325 -28.16 -66.13 -38.14
CA LEU A 325 -28.53 -67.35 -38.86
C LEU A 325 -27.38 -67.81 -39.76
N ASP A 326 -27.34 -69.11 -40.07
CA ASP A 326 -26.50 -69.73 -41.11
C ASP A 326 -25.01 -69.33 -41.01
N ILE A 327 -24.44 -69.52 -39.82
CA ILE A 327 -23.10 -69.05 -39.49
C ILE A 327 -22.08 -70.07 -40.01
N LEU A 328 -21.31 -69.65 -41.02
CA LEU A 328 -20.32 -70.49 -41.68
C LEU A 328 -19.07 -70.70 -40.80
N PRO A 329 -18.45 -71.90 -40.88
CA PRO A 329 -17.20 -72.16 -40.19
C PRO A 329 -16.10 -71.17 -40.62
N ASN A 330 -15.21 -70.82 -39.70
CA ASN A 330 -14.08 -69.90 -39.90
C ASN A 330 -14.48 -68.49 -40.40
N THR A 331 -15.75 -68.10 -40.31
CA THR A 331 -16.24 -66.82 -40.80
C THR A 331 -16.65 -65.92 -39.64
N PRO A 332 -15.88 -64.86 -39.31
CA PRO A 332 -16.24 -63.92 -38.25
C PRO A 332 -17.52 -63.17 -38.61
N THR A 333 -18.52 -63.24 -37.75
CA THR A 333 -19.83 -62.62 -37.97
C THR A 333 -20.09 -61.55 -36.90
N LEU A 334 -20.43 -60.34 -37.33
CA LEU A 334 -20.67 -59.19 -36.44
C LEU A 334 -21.97 -59.39 -35.64
N VAL A 335 -21.90 -59.15 -34.33
CA VAL A 335 -23.08 -59.06 -33.46
C VAL A 335 -23.59 -57.61 -33.52
N LEU A 336 -24.63 -57.37 -34.30
CA LEU A 336 -25.01 -56.04 -34.81
C LEU A 336 -25.21 -54.96 -33.75
N THR A 337 -25.80 -55.29 -32.60
CA THR A 337 -26.07 -54.31 -31.53
C THR A 337 -24.92 -54.16 -30.53
N ARG A 338 -23.98 -55.12 -30.47
CA ARG A 338 -22.89 -55.14 -29.49
C ARG A 338 -21.70 -54.32 -29.96
N LYS A 339 -21.93 -53.00 -30.02
CA LYS A 339 -20.93 -52.01 -30.40
C LYS A 339 -20.99 -50.78 -29.51
N ILE A 340 -19.86 -50.11 -29.34
CA ILE A 340 -19.76 -48.85 -28.58
C ILE A 340 -18.65 -47.98 -29.16
N THR A 341 -18.85 -46.67 -29.13
CA THR A 341 -17.86 -45.69 -29.57
C THR A 341 -17.26 -44.97 -28.38
N PHE A 342 -15.96 -44.71 -28.38
CA PHE A 342 -15.27 -43.97 -27.32
C PHE A 342 -14.17 -43.07 -27.87
N ASP A 343 -13.78 -42.05 -27.10
CA ASP A 343 -12.60 -41.21 -27.38
C ASP A 343 -11.49 -41.59 -26.43
N LYS A 344 -10.27 -41.67 -26.95
CA LYS A 344 -9.05 -41.92 -26.20
C LYS A 344 -8.25 -40.62 -26.12
N HIS A 345 -7.92 -40.18 -24.92
CA HIS A 345 -7.25 -38.89 -24.68
C HIS A 345 -5.73 -38.99 -24.53
N HIS A 346 -5.22 -40.16 -24.16
CA HIS A 346 -3.80 -40.36 -23.84
C HIS A 346 -3.24 -41.60 -24.54
N ASN A 347 -2.03 -41.52 -25.10
CA ASN A 347 -1.39 -42.64 -25.81
C ASN A 347 -0.87 -43.72 -24.83
N GLU A 348 -0.47 -43.29 -23.63
CA GLU A 348 0.14 -44.08 -22.57
C GLU A 348 -0.87 -44.86 -21.71
N THR A 349 -2.16 -44.55 -21.82
CA THR A 349 -3.23 -45.25 -21.10
C THR A 349 -3.67 -46.50 -21.87
N ALA A 350 -4.28 -47.46 -21.20
CA ALA A 350 -4.96 -48.58 -21.83
C ALA A 350 -6.48 -48.38 -21.80
N ILE A 351 -7.19 -49.19 -22.59
CA ILE A 351 -8.65 -49.22 -22.61
C ILE A 351 -9.12 -50.47 -21.91
N ARG A 352 -9.73 -50.30 -20.73
CA ARG A 352 -10.43 -51.37 -20.00
C ARG A 352 -11.80 -51.59 -20.63
N ILE A 353 -12.10 -52.83 -20.94
CA ILE A 353 -13.39 -53.24 -21.52
C ILE A 353 -14.03 -54.25 -20.57
N VAL A 354 -15.27 -53.98 -20.18
CA VAL A 354 -16.12 -54.93 -19.47
C VAL A 354 -17.31 -55.24 -20.35
N TYR A 355 -17.46 -56.49 -20.75
CA TYR A 355 -18.57 -56.95 -21.57
C TYR A 355 -19.30 -58.09 -20.88
N SER A 356 -20.61 -57.98 -20.75
CA SER A 356 -21.45 -59.02 -20.16
C SER A 356 -22.66 -59.25 -21.04
N ASP A 357 -22.94 -60.51 -21.36
CA ASP A 357 -24.09 -60.91 -22.18
C ASP A 357 -24.54 -62.35 -21.83
N ASN A 358 -25.67 -62.72 -22.41
CA ASN A 358 -26.22 -64.05 -22.43
C ASN A 358 -26.16 -64.60 -23.85
N ILE A 359 -25.90 -65.89 -23.98
CA ILE A 359 -25.75 -66.55 -25.26
C ILE A 359 -26.58 -67.82 -25.31
N TRP A 360 -27.18 -68.05 -26.47
CA TRP A 360 -27.82 -69.31 -26.82
C TRP A 360 -27.40 -69.72 -28.23
N ALA A 361 -27.00 -70.96 -28.44
CA ALA A 361 -26.56 -71.44 -29.76
C ALA A 361 -27.20 -72.78 -30.07
N LYS A 362 -27.51 -73.03 -31.35
CA LYS A 362 -28.01 -74.30 -31.86
C LYS A 362 -27.24 -74.72 -33.10
N ASN A 363 -26.96 -76.01 -33.20
CA ASN A 363 -26.31 -76.64 -34.33
C ASN A 363 -27.11 -77.91 -34.71
N THR A 364 -27.34 -78.20 -35.99
CA THR A 364 -28.05 -79.40 -36.48
C THR A 364 -27.11 -80.48 -37.03
N SER A 365 -25.79 -80.29 -36.99
CA SER A 365 -24.82 -81.29 -37.45
C SER A 365 -24.99 -82.62 -36.70
N SER A 366 -25.11 -83.73 -37.42
CA SER A 366 -25.20 -85.08 -36.87
C SER A 366 -23.84 -85.70 -36.52
N ASP A 367 -22.79 -84.88 -36.46
CA ASP A 367 -21.41 -85.33 -36.28
C ASP A 367 -21.07 -85.54 -34.79
N ASN A 368 -20.21 -86.52 -34.50
CA ASN A 368 -19.90 -86.91 -33.11
C ASN A 368 -18.94 -85.96 -32.38
N ASP A 369 -18.38 -84.97 -33.09
CA ASP A 369 -17.49 -83.97 -32.52
C ASP A 369 -18.23 -82.88 -31.75
N ILE A 370 -17.51 -82.18 -30.87
CA ILE A 370 -18.06 -81.12 -30.02
C ILE A 370 -17.85 -79.76 -30.71
N PRO A 371 -18.91 -79.09 -31.21
CA PRO A 371 -18.76 -77.78 -31.85
C PRO A 371 -18.25 -76.73 -30.86
N GLU A 372 -17.29 -75.91 -31.33
CA GLU A 372 -16.73 -74.76 -30.60
C GLU A 372 -16.92 -73.46 -31.40
N PHE A 373 -17.19 -72.37 -30.68
CA PHE A 373 -17.17 -71.03 -31.24
C PHE A 373 -16.61 -70.05 -30.21
N LYS A 374 -16.05 -68.95 -30.71
CA LYS A 374 -15.44 -67.89 -29.92
C LYS A 374 -16.26 -66.61 -30.04
N VAL A 375 -16.38 -65.90 -28.93
CA VAL A 375 -16.82 -64.51 -28.90
C VAL A 375 -15.57 -63.65 -28.86
N CYS A 376 -15.44 -62.76 -29.81
CA CYS A 376 -14.26 -61.92 -30.00
C CYS A 376 -14.64 -60.44 -29.97
N ILE A 377 -13.67 -59.58 -29.66
CA ILE A 377 -13.78 -58.15 -29.92
C ILE A 377 -12.81 -57.71 -30.98
N LYS A 378 -13.21 -56.66 -31.66
CA LYS A 378 -12.36 -55.88 -32.55
C LYS A 378 -12.50 -54.42 -32.15
N ILE A 379 -11.37 -53.73 -32.01
CA ILE A 379 -11.30 -52.29 -31.83
C ILE A 379 -10.88 -51.69 -33.17
N ASP A 380 -11.70 -50.79 -33.68
CA ASP A 380 -11.62 -50.21 -35.02
C ASP A 380 -11.54 -51.28 -36.12
N ASP A 381 -11.00 -50.97 -37.29
CA ASP A 381 -10.88 -51.91 -38.40
C ASP A 381 -9.67 -52.85 -38.30
N ASN A 382 -9.08 -53.02 -37.11
CA ASN A 382 -7.93 -53.87 -36.86
C ASN A 382 -8.12 -55.31 -37.40
N LYS A 383 -7.08 -55.86 -38.05
CA LYS A 383 -7.12 -57.23 -38.62
C LYS A 383 -7.12 -58.32 -37.55
N GLN A 384 -6.63 -58.01 -36.35
CA GLN A 384 -6.58 -58.94 -35.23
C GLN A 384 -7.87 -58.86 -34.41
N MET A 385 -8.42 -60.03 -34.06
CA MET A 385 -9.56 -60.17 -33.16
C MET A 385 -9.07 -60.77 -31.84
N ASP A 386 -9.38 -60.09 -30.73
CA ASP A 386 -9.07 -60.62 -29.41
C ASP A 386 -10.21 -61.50 -28.93
N ILE A 387 -9.89 -62.73 -28.52
CA ILE A 387 -10.87 -63.69 -28.03
C ILE A 387 -11.29 -63.25 -26.62
N LEU A 388 -12.57 -62.94 -26.46
CA LEU A 388 -13.16 -62.62 -25.16
C LEU A 388 -13.55 -63.88 -24.38
N ALA A 389 -14.19 -64.83 -25.07
CA ALA A 389 -14.67 -66.08 -24.45
C ALA A 389 -14.76 -67.19 -25.50
N SER A 390 -14.52 -68.43 -25.08
CA SER A 390 -14.72 -69.64 -25.90
C SER A 390 -15.87 -70.47 -25.34
N PHE A 391 -16.70 -71.01 -26.23
CA PHE A 391 -17.85 -71.83 -25.87
C PHE A 391 -17.80 -73.16 -26.60
N LYS A 392 -17.92 -74.25 -25.85
CA LYS A 392 -18.03 -75.62 -26.38
C LYS A 392 -19.43 -76.15 -26.10
N MET A 393 -20.06 -76.83 -27.05
CA MET A 393 -21.35 -77.48 -26.82
C MET A 393 -21.18 -78.69 -25.89
N ARG A 394 -22.05 -78.87 -24.89
CA ARG A 394 -21.80 -79.81 -23.77
C ARG A 394 -22.14 -81.27 -24.08
N ASP A 395 -22.85 -81.57 -25.16
CA ASP A 395 -23.20 -82.94 -25.60
C ASP A 395 -23.62 -82.89 -27.09
N SER A 396 -23.02 -83.73 -27.96
CA SER A 396 -23.39 -83.85 -29.38
C SER A 396 -24.83 -84.32 -29.59
N ARG A 397 -25.50 -84.83 -28.54
CA ARG A 397 -26.90 -85.28 -28.61
C ARG A 397 -27.93 -84.18 -28.39
N ASN A 398 -27.55 -83.03 -27.83
CA ASN A 398 -28.51 -82.02 -27.40
C ASN A 398 -28.41 -80.67 -28.10
N ASN A 399 -27.53 -80.52 -29.11
CA ASN A 399 -27.55 -79.51 -30.18
C ASN A 399 -27.90 -78.05 -29.78
N LYS A 400 -27.77 -77.70 -28.50
CA LYS A 400 -28.17 -76.43 -27.88
C LYS A 400 -27.22 -76.08 -26.75
N LEU A 401 -26.81 -74.82 -26.69
CA LEU A 401 -26.05 -74.22 -25.60
C LEU A 401 -26.86 -73.04 -25.02
N LYS A 402 -26.91 -72.90 -23.69
CA LYS A 402 -27.38 -71.67 -23.02
C LYS A 402 -26.38 -71.30 -21.93
N SER A 403 -25.83 -70.08 -21.97
CA SER A 403 -24.87 -69.60 -20.96
C SER A 403 -24.96 -68.09 -20.77
N SER A 404 -24.53 -67.60 -19.62
CA SER A 404 -24.19 -66.19 -19.40
C SER A 404 -22.67 -66.06 -19.28
N PHE A 405 -22.11 -64.91 -19.65
CA PHE A 405 -20.68 -64.66 -19.50
C PHE A 405 -20.40 -63.18 -19.25
N THR A 406 -19.30 -62.93 -18.54
CA THR A 406 -18.74 -61.60 -18.35
C THR A 406 -17.25 -61.68 -18.58
N VAL A 407 -16.74 -60.77 -19.39
CA VAL A 407 -15.32 -60.69 -19.73
C VAL A 407 -14.80 -59.32 -19.33
N LEU A 408 -13.63 -59.33 -18.71
CA LEU A 408 -12.85 -58.16 -18.38
C LEU A 408 -11.54 -58.26 -19.15
N GLY A 409 -11.28 -57.29 -20.01
CA GLY A 409 -10.06 -57.23 -20.81
C GLY A 409 -9.47 -55.82 -20.85
N TYR A 410 -8.23 -55.74 -21.33
CA TYR A 410 -7.54 -54.49 -21.58
C TYR A 410 -6.98 -54.49 -22.99
N ALA A 411 -7.28 -53.45 -23.75
CA ALA A 411 -6.63 -53.18 -25.02
C ALA A 411 -5.50 -52.17 -24.81
N LYS A 412 -4.29 -52.59 -25.18
CA LYS A 412 -3.07 -51.76 -25.19
C LYS A 412 -2.78 -51.33 -26.63
N ALA A 413 -1.93 -50.31 -26.79
CA ALA A 413 -1.50 -49.81 -28.11
C ALA A 413 -2.64 -49.30 -29.02
N ILE A 414 -3.70 -48.73 -28.43
CA ILE A 414 -4.68 -47.93 -29.17
C ILE A 414 -4.14 -46.49 -29.20
N ASN A 415 -4.11 -45.85 -30.37
CA ASN A 415 -3.65 -44.45 -30.46
C ASN A 415 -4.70 -43.50 -29.88
N GLN A 416 -4.26 -42.34 -29.38
CA GLN A 416 -5.13 -41.23 -29.02
C GLN A 416 -5.98 -40.81 -30.23
N GLY A 417 -7.28 -40.59 -30.02
CA GLY A 417 -8.22 -40.33 -31.10
C GLY A 417 -9.66 -40.23 -30.63
N ILE A 418 -10.51 -39.69 -31.51
CA ILE A 418 -11.95 -39.49 -31.27
C ILE A 418 -12.71 -40.56 -32.06
N GLY A 419 -13.73 -41.16 -31.46
CA GLY A 419 -14.67 -42.01 -32.19
C GLY A 419 -14.20 -43.46 -32.48
N HIS A 420 -13.27 -44.00 -31.69
CA HIS A 420 -12.89 -45.42 -31.77
C HIS A 420 -14.09 -46.33 -31.56
N LYS A 421 -14.17 -47.45 -32.29
CA LYS A 421 -15.31 -48.38 -32.24
C LYS A 421 -14.89 -49.72 -31.66
N VAL A 422 -15.55 -50.17 -30.60
CA VAL A 422 -15.45 -51.56 -30.14
C VAL A 422 -16.66 -52.33 -30.66
N GLN A 423 -16.41 -53.48 -31.27
CA GLN A 423 -17.43 -54.33 -31.89
C GLN A 423 -17.23 -55.78 -31.47
N VAL A 424 -18.32 -56.48 -31.16
CA VAL A 424 -18.31 -57.90 -30.79
C VAL A 424 -18.61 -58.76 -32.01
N PHE A 425 -17.84 -59.83 -32.19
CA PHE A 425 -17.98 -60.81 -33.25
C PHE A 425 -18.13 -62.21 -32.68
N VAL A 426 -18.72 -63.09 -33.48
CA VAL A 426 -18.66 -64.54 -33.27
C VAL A 426 -17.81 -65.18 -34.34
N LEU A 427 -16.92 -66.08 -33.93
CA LEU A 427 -16.08 -66.86 -34.81
C LEU A 427 -16.29 -68.35 -34.52
N PRO A 428 -17.07 -69.06 -35.35
CA PRO A 428 -17.11 -70.52 -35.33
C PRO A 428 -15.78 -71.10 -35.82
N GLU A 429 -15.29 -72.17 -35.17
CA GLU A 429 -14.02 -72.78 -35.59
C GLU A 429 -14.22 -73.74 -36.77
N SER A 430 -14.90 -74.87 -36.55
CA SER A 430 -14.92 -75.95 -37.55
C SER A 430 -16.31 -76.32 -38.06
N TYR A 431 -17.38 -75.78 -37.46
CA TYR A 431 -18.75 -76.22 -37.72
C TYR A 431 -19.66 -75.07 -38.16
N HIS A 432 -20.64 -75.44 -38.96
CA HIS A 432 -21.81 -74.61 -39.27
C HIS A 432 -22.71 -74.49 -38.04
N TYR A 433 -23.27 -73.31 -37.79
CA TYR A 433 -24.30 -73.11 -36.78
C TYR A 433 -25.55 -72.53 -37.41
N ASP A 434 -26.70 -73.15 -37.19
CA ASP A 434 -27.97 -72.69 -37.76
C ASP A 434 -28.42 -71.38 -37.12
N GLU A 435 -28.19 -71.25 -35.81
CA GLU A 435 -28.55 -70.05 -35.08
C GLU A 435 -27.70 -69.83 -33.82
N ILE A 436 -27.18 -68.60 -33.68
CA ILE A 436 -26.62 -68.10 -32.43
C ILE A 436 -27.37 -66.82 -32.05
N PHE A 437 -27.78 -66.76 -30.79
CA PHE A 437 -28.51 -65.67 -30.18
C PHE A 437 -27.66 -65.01 -29.10
N PHE A 438 -27.54 -63.70 -29.19
CA PHE A 438 -27.00 -62.85 -28.12
C PHE A 438 -28.14 -62.11 -27.44
N GLY A 439 -28.13 -62.08 -26.12
CA GLY A 439 -29.17 -61.47 -25.30
C GLY A 439 -30.33 -62.43 -25.03
N ASP A 440 -30.82 -62.42 -23.79
CA ASP A 440 -32.07 -63.08 -23.42
C ASP A 440 -33.22 -62.06 -23.61
N PRO A 441 -34.38 -62.45 -24.17
CA PRO A 441 -35.56 -61.58 -24.25
C PRO A 441 -35.98 -60.96 -22.92
N ASN A 442 -35.62 -61.60 -21.80
CA ASN A 442 -35.89 -61.14 -20.44
C ASN A 442 -34.63 -60.67 -19.69
N GLY A 443 -33.46 -60.69 -20.34
CA GLY A 443 -32.17 -60.27 -19.81
C GLY A 443 -31.64 -58.99 -20.45
N GLY A 444 -30.46 -58.56 -19.99
CA GLY A 444 -29.76 -57.41 -20.55
C GLY A 444 -28.30 -57.73 -20.83
N TRP A 445 -27.70 -56.94 -21.69
CA TRP A 445 -26.27 -56.97 -21.98
C TRP A 445 -25.69 -55.59 -21.74
N PHE A 446 -24.39 -55.50 -21.47
CA PHE A 446 -23.69 -54.22 -21.45
C PHE A 446 -22.27 -54.36 -21.94
N ILE A 447 -21.79 -53.29 -22.58
CA ILE A 447 -20.37 -53.05 -22.83
C ILE A 447 -20.01 -51.72 -22.18
N GLU A 448 -18.99 -51.75 -21.33
CA GLU A 448 -18.44 -50.60 -20.64
C GLU A 448 -16.98 -50.42 -21.05
N ILE A 449 -16.62 -49.19 -21.38
CA ILE A 449 -15.27 -48.79 -21.76
C ILE A 449 -14.77 -47.72 -20.81
N GLN A 450 -13.54 -47.91 -20.38
CA GLN A 450 -12.85 -46.96 -19.54
C GLN A 450 -11.39 -46.79 -19.96
N GLU A 451 -10.97 -45.54 -20.14
CA GLU A 451 -9.54 -45.20 -20.23
C GLU A 451 -8.90 -45.27 -18.84
N VAL A 452 -7.80 -46.01 -18.73
CA VAL A 452 -7.10 -46.28 -17.46
C VAL A 452 -5.60 -46.19 -17.64
N MET A 453 -4.91 -45.62 -16.64
CA MET A 453 -3.47 -45.85 -16.49
C MET A 453 -3.27 -47.28 -15.98
N ILE A 454 -2.49 -48.08 -16.70
CA ILE A 454 -2.02 -49.38 -16.23
C ILE A 454 -0.53 -49.23 -15.97
N THR A 455 -0.13 -49.36 -14.70
CA THR A 455 1.28 -49.51 -14.35
C THR A 455 1.74 -50.88 -14.87
N THR A 456 2.80 -50.88 -15.67
CA THR A 456 3.46 -52.10 -16.19
C THR A 456 3.87 -53.05 -15.09
#